data_AF-X1VA89-F1
#
_entry.id   AF-X1VA89-F1
#
_cell.length_a   1.000
_cell.length_b   1.000
_cell.length_c   1.000
_cell.angle_alpha   90.00
_cell.angle_beta   90.00
_cell.angle_gamma   90.00
#
_symmetry.space_group_name_H-M   'P 1'
#
loop_
_entity.id
_entity.type
_entity.pdbx_description
1 polymer ?
#
loop_
_entity_poly.entity_id
_entity_poly.type
_entity_poly.pdbx_seq_one_letter_code
_entity_poly.pdbx_strand_id
1 'polypeptide(L)'
;MKRVFLYVLVCMFLFSFHFVSTAEDSLVEADALFEKGDITSILESIPIYINAVEANPNSYEANWKCARAHREYADHALEGEHEGWKDICKEYGKKGMGYAEKAKELEPEKIEGHYYFGLSAGTYSDGVSILK
;
A
#
# COMPACT_ATOMS: atom_id res chain seq x y z
N MET A 1 -11.39 -43.06 -12.39
CA MET A 1 -12.02 -41.75 -12.11
C MET A 1 -11.59 -41.15 -10.77
N LYS A 2 -11.71 -41.85 -9.63
CA LYS A 2 -11.30 -41.31 -8.30
C LYS A 2 -9.83 -40.88 -8.18
N ARG A 3 -8.88 -41.63 -8.78
CA ARG A 3 -7.44 -41.30 -8.74
C ARG A 3 -7.07 -40.08 -9.58
N VAL A 4 -7.67 -39.92 -10.76
CA VAL A 4 -7.47 -38.73 -11.62
C VAL A 4 -8.05 -37.49 -10.96
N PHE A 5 -9.21 -37.60 -10.33
CA PHE A 5 -9.81 -36.51 -9.56
C PHE A 5 -8.91 -36.08 -8.38
N LEU A 6 -8.30 -37.04 -7.69
CA LEU A 6 -7.33 -36.77 -6.62
C LEU A 6 -6.07 -36.03 -7.13
N TYR A 7 -5.51 -36.45 -8.28
CA TYR A 7 -4.35 -35.79 -8.87
C TYR A 7 -4.66 -34.36 -9.34
N VAL A 8 -5.84 -34.11 -9.91
CA VAL A 8 -6.28 -32.76 -10.31
C VAL A 8 -6.45 -31.85 -9.08
N LEU A 9 -7.01 -32.38 -7.99
CA LEU A 9 -7.17 -31.63 -6.73
C LEU A 9 -5.83 -31.27 -6.09
N VAL A 10 -4.85 -32.20 -6.12
CA VAL A 10 -3.49 -31.96 -5.63
C VAL A 10 -2.76 -30.94 -6.49
N CYS A 11 -2.89 -31.00 -7.82
CA CYS A 11 -2.29 -30.01 -8.72
C CYS A 11 -2.91 -28.61 -8.56
N MET A 12 -4.22 -28.51 -8.33
CA MET A 12 -4.88 -27.23 -8.02
C MET A 12 -4.39 -26.65 -6.70
N PHE A 13 -4.24 -27.47 -5.65
CA PHE A 13 -3.72 -27.01 -4.35
C PHE A 13 -2.27 -26.52 -4.43
N LEU A 14 -1.44 -27.15 -5.26
CA LEU A 14 -0.04 -26.74 -5.45
C LEU A 14 0.07 -25.40 -6.19
N PHE A 15 -0.83 -25.10 -7.13
CA PHE A 15 -0.84 -23.81 -7.83
C PHE A 15 -1.24 -22.64 -6.92
N SER A 16 -2.17 -22.86 -5.98
CA SER A 16 -2.58 -21.84 -5.01
C SER A 16 -1.45 -21.44 -4.06
N PHE A 17 -0.53 -22.38 -3.76
CA PHE A 17 0.53 -22.18 -2.76
C PHE A 17 1.72 -21.37 -3.29
N HIS A 18 2.02 -21.44 -4.59
CA HIS A 18 3.15 -20.69 -5.17
C HIS A 18 2.89 -19.18 -5.24
N PHE A 19 1.62 -18.77 -5.37
CA PHE A 19 1.25 -17.35 -5.47
C PHE A 19 1.30 -16.59 -4.14
N VAL A 20 1.12 -17.29 -3.01
CA VAL A 20 1.15 -16.66 -1.68
C VAL A 20 2.59 -16.31 -1.28
N SER A 21 3.56 -17.18 -1.60
CA SER A 21 4.96 -17.01 -1.20
C SER A 21 5.61 -15.76 -1.78
N THR A 22 5.27 -15.36 -3.01
CA THR A 22 5.93 -14.23 -3.68
C THR A 22 5.42 -12.87 -3.18
N ALA A 23 4.17 -12.81 -2.72
CA ALA A 23 3.58 -11.56 -2.21
C ALA A 23 4.13 -11.20 -0.83
N GLU A 24 4.37 -12.19 0.04
CA GLU A 24 4.94 -11.99 1.37
C GLU A 24 6.39 -11.50 1.29
N ASP A 25 7.21 -12.11 0.42
CA ASP A 25 8.59 -11.68 0.17
C ASP A 25 8.66 -10.22 -0.34
N SER A 26 7.70 -9.81 -1.18
CA SER A 26 7.63 -8.45 -1.72
C SER A 26 7.31 -7.40 -0.66
N LEU A 27 6.46 -7.73 0.32
CA LEU A 27 6.14 -6.79 1.41
C LEU A 27 7.31 -6.58 2.35
N VAL A 28 8.09 -7.63 2.63
CA VAL A 28 9.31 -7.52 3.46
C VAL A 28 10.35 -6.62 2.80
N GLU A 29 10.54 -6.73 1.48
CA GLU A 29 11.43 -5.84 0.73
C GLU A 29 10.96 -4.38 0.79
N ALA A 30 9.66 -4.15 0.57
CA ALA A 30 9.07 -2.82 0.64
C ALA A 30 9.18 -2.21 2.05
N ASP A 31 8.93 -2.99 3.09
CA ASP A 31 9.10 -2.59 4.49
C ASP A 31 10.57 -2.22 4.76
N ALA A 32 11.54 -3.03 4.31
CA ALA A 32 12.96 -2.75 4.53
C ALA A 32 13.42 -1.42 3.90
N LEU A 33 12.88 -1.05 2.73
CA LEU A 33 13.12 0.27 2.13
C LEU A 33 12.41 1.37 2.92
N PHE A 34 11.14 1.18 3.23
CA PHE A 34 10.34 2.16 3.97
C PHE A 34 10.95 2.50 5.34
N GLU A 35 11.43 1.50 6.09
CA GLU A 35 12.00 1.67 7.44
C GLU A 35 13.33 2.46 7.46
N LYS A 36 13.95 2.72 6.30
CA LYS A 36 15.06 3.69 6.23
C LYS A 36 14.59 5.12 6.57
N GLY A 37 13.31 5.41 6.33
CA GLY A 37 12.64 6.63 6.78
C GLY A 37 13.01 7.92 6.04
N ASP A 38 13.90 7.87 5.05
CA ASP A 38 14.18 9.02 4.19
C ASP A 38 13.21 9.07 3.00
N ILE A 39 12.94 10.28 2.50
CA ILE A 39 11.97 10.52 1.42
C ILE A 39 12.26 9.71 0.15
N THR A 40 13.55 9.47 -0.16
CA THR A 40 13.95 8.71 -1.34
C THR A 40 13.61 7.23 -1.16
N SER A 41 14.00 6.64 -0.04
CA SER A 41 13.71 5.23 0.25
C SER A 41 12.21 4.96 0.39
N ILE A 42 11.45 5.91 0.97
CA ILE A 42 9.99 5.81 1.03
C ILE A 42 9.40 5.81 -0.39
N LEU A 43 9.83 6.72 -1.27
CA LEU A 43 9.38 6.77 -2.66
C LEU A 43 9.71 5.47 -3.41
N GLU A 44 10.89 4.90 -3.19
CA GLU A 44 11.32 3.63 -3.77
C GLU A 44 10.49 2.43 -3.29
N SER A 45 9.95 2.48 -2.06
CA SER A 45 9.09 1.41 -1.53
C SER A 45 7.70 1.36 -2.19
N ILE A 46 7.17 2.51 -2.64
CA ILE A 46 5.82 2.64 -3.20
C ILE A 46 5.54 1.66 -4.35
N PRO A 47 6.35 1.57 -5.42
CA PRO A 47 6.08 0.63 -6.52
C PRO A 47 6.05 -0.83 -6.06
N ILE A 48 6.79 -1.20 -5.02
CA ILE A 48 6.80 -2.57 -4.48
C ILE A 48 5.49 -2.86 -3.73
N TYR A 49 5.01 -1.91 -2.91
CA TYR A 49 3.69 -2.03 -2.29
C TYR A 49 2.57 -2.07 -3.33
N ILE A 50 2.66 -1.29 -4.41
CA ILE A 50 1.70 -1.34 -5.51
C ILE A 50 1.69 -2.73 -6.15
N ASN A 51 2.86 -3.29 -6.47
CA ASN A 51 2.97 -4.65 -7.01
C ASN A 51 2.37 -5.70 -6.06
N ALA A 52 2.57 -5.55 -4.74
CA ALA A 52 1.98 -6.44 -3.76
C ALA A 52 0.44 -6.34 -3.73
N VAL A 53 -0.12 -5.13 -3.88
CA VAL A 53 -1.57 -4.93 -4.04
C VAL A 53 -2.07 -5.51 -5.35
N GLU A 54 -1.34 -5.36 -6.46
CA GLU A 54 -1.74 -5.94 -7.75
C GLU A 54 -1.73 -7.47 -7.73
N ALA A 55 -0.75 -8.08 -7.06
CA ALA A 55 -0.67 -9.52 -6.88
C ALA A 55 -1.78 -10.07 -5.99
N ASN A 56 -2.19 -9.33 -4.95
CA ASN A 56 -3.31 -9.68 -4.09
C ASN A 56 -4.12 -8.43 -3.65
N PRO A 57 -5.12 -8.00 -4.46
CA PRO A 57 -5.89 -6.80 -4.19
C PRO A 57 -6.73 -6.84 -2.92
N ASN A 58 -6.96 -8.04 -2.38
CA ASN A 58 -7.70 -8.27 -1.14
C ASN A 58 -6.78 -8.46 0.08
N SER A 59 -5.47 -8.24 -0.06
CA SER A 59 -4.56 -8.18 1.08
C SER A 59 -4.79 -6.90 1.85
N TYR A 60 -5.35 -7.02 3.05
CA TYR A 60 -5.47 -5.90 3.99
C TYR A 60 -4.12 -5.22 4.21
N GLU A 61 -3.09 -6.04 4.46
CA GLU A 61 -1.74 -5.57 4.80
C GLU A 61 -1.08 -4.80 3.66
N ALA A 62 -1.17 -5.31 2.43
CA ALA A 62 -0.62 -4.62 1.28
C ALA A 62 -1.33 -3.27 1.05
N ASN A 63 -2.66 -3.22 1.21
CA ASN A 63 -3.43 -1.99 1.01
C ASN A 63 -3.08 -0.91 2.05
N TRP A 64 -3.09 -1.22 3.36
CA TRP A 64 -2.79 -0.18 4.36
C TRP A 64 -1.32 0.24 4.34
N LYS A 65 -0.38 -0.67 4.06
CA LYS A 65 1.05 -0.31 3.91
C LYS A 65 1.29 0.55 2.67
N CYS A 66 0.61 0.25 1.56
CA CYS A 66 0.67 1.10 0.37
C CYS A 66 0.11 2.50 0.67
N ALA A 67 -1.00 2.60 1.40
CA ALA A 67 -1.56 3.87 1.83
C ALA A 67 -0.58 4.65 2.72
N ARG A 68 0.04 3.99 3.70
CA ARG A 68 1.08 4.54 4.56
C ARG A 68 2.22 5.13 3.74
N ALA A 69 2.80 4.37 2.82
CA ALA A 69 3.94 4.83 2.02
C ALA A 69 3.61 6.09 1.21
N HIS A 70 2.41 6.16 0.62
CA HIS A 70 1.96 7.36 -0.08
C HIS A 70 1.80 8.57 0.85
N ARG A 71 1.20 8.36 2.03
CA ARG A 71 1.07 9.40 3.06
C ARG A 71 2.44 9.93 3.48
N GLU A 72 3.36 9.05 3.84
CA GLU A 72 4.67 9.43 4.37
C GLU A 72 5.48 10.18 3.31
N TYR A 73 5.50 9.71 2.06
CA TYR A 73 6.22 10.41 0.99
C TYR A 73 5.75 11.86 0.84
N ALA A 74 4.43 12.07 0.85
CA ALA A 74 3.86 13.40 0.74
C ALA A 74 4.08 14.27 2.00
N ASP A 75 4.05 13.67 3.18
CA ASP A 75 4.33 14.37 4.43
C ASP A 75 5.79 14.84 4.49
N HIS A 76 6.74 13.97 4.13
CA HIS A 76 8.15 14.34 4.00
C HIS A 76 8.37 15.42 2.94
N ALA A 77 7.67 15.34 1.80
CA ALA A 77 7.74 16.37 0.76
C ALA A 77 7.29 17.74 1.28
N LEU A 78 6.22 17.76 2.07
CA LEU A 78 5.71 18.95 2.72
C LEU A 78 6.65 19.46 3.83
N GLU A 79 7.06 18.62 4.76
CA GLU A 79 7.89 18.99 5.91
C GLU A 79 9.27 19.51 5.47
N GLY A 80 9.83 18.92 4.42
CA GLY A 80 11.06 19.39 3.80
C GLY A 80 10.90 20.58 2.85
N GLU A 81 9.67 21.11 2.69
CA GLU A 81 9.32 22.18 1.74
C GLU A 81 9.86 21.93 0.32
N HIS A 82 9.83 20.67 -0.11
CA HIS A 82 10.35 20.27 -1.41
C HIS A 82 9.60 21.00 -2.55
N GLU A 83 10.31 21.29 -3.64
CA GLU A 83 9.69 21.91 -4.80
C GLU A 83 8.51 21.05 -5.29
N GLY A 84 7.34 21.68 -5.50
CA GLY A 84 6.14 20.97 -5.93
C GLY A 84 5.43 20.18 -4.83
N TRP A 85 5.76 20.36 -3.55
CA TRP A 85 5.12 19.61 -2.45
C TRP A 85 3.59 19.67 -2.48
N LYS A 86 2.97 20.77 -2.92
CA LYS A 86 1.51 20.87 -3.04
C LYS A 86 0.93 19.84 -4.01
N ASP A 87 1.55 19.69 -5.18
CA ASP A 87 1.14 18.70 -6.18
C ASP A 87 1.41 17.27 -5.69
N ILE A 88 2.54 17.06 -5.00
CA ILE A 88 2.86 15.78 -4.36
C ILE A 88 1.80 15.42 -3.32
N CYS A 89 1.48 16.32 -2.40
CA CYS A 89 0.45 16.11 -1.37
C CYS A 89 -0.92 15.82 -1.98
N LYS A 90 -1.30 16.54 -3.04
CA LYS A 90 -2.55 16.31 -3.76
C LYS A 90 -2.58 14.93 -4.42
N GLU A 91 -1.52 14.54 -5.12
CA GLU A 91 -1.48 13.26 -5.84
C GLU A 91 -1.41 12.08 -4.86
N TYR A 92 -0.43 12.09 -3.98
CA TYR A 92 -0.13 10.97 -3.09
C TYR A 92 -1.12 10.89 -1.93
N GLY A 93 -1.66 12.01 -1.45
CA GLY A 93 -2.80 12.01 -0.53
C GLY A 93 -4.02 11.33 -1.14
N LYS A 94 -4.36 11.63 -2.40
CA LYS A 94 -5.48 10.99 -3.09
C LYS A 94 -5.25 9.49 -3.31
N LYS A 95 -4.04 9.08 -3.71
CA LYS A 95 -3.66 7.67 -3.85
C LYS A 95 -3.73 6.94 -2.51
N GLY A 96 -3.18 7.53 -1.45
CA GLY A 96 -3.23 7.00 -0.09
C GLY A 96 -4.65 6.77 0.41
N MET A 97 -5.55 7.73 0.18
CA MET A 97 -6.99 7.56 0.49
C MET A 97 -7.59 6.35 -0.22
N GLY A 98 -7.26 6.12 -1.50
CA GLY A 98 -7.80 5.00 -2.27
C GLY A 98 -7.41 3.63 -1.69
N TYR A 99 -6.13 3.43 -1.39
CA TYR A 99 -5.65 2.19 -0.78
C TYR A 99 -6.14 2.01 0.66
N ALA A 100 -6.21 3.09 1.44
CA ALA A 100 -6.73 3.06 2.80
C ALA A 100 -8.23 2.74 2.84
N GLU A 101 -9.01 3.28 1.90
CA GLU A 101 -10.44 2.94 1.75
C GLU A 101 -10.60 1.45 1.48
N LYS A 102 -9.79 0.89 0.57
CA LYS A 102 -9.81 -0.55 0.31
C LYS A 102 -9.45 -1.36 1.56
N ALA A 103 -8.47 -0.93 2.36
CA ALA A 103 -8.13 -1.60 3.62
C ALA A 103 -9.30 -1.55 4.63
N LYS A 104 -10.01 -0.41 4.74
CA LYS A 104 -11.21 -0.29 5.59
C LYS A 104 -12.34 -1.21 5.13
N GLU A 105 -12.55 -1.34 3.81
CA GLU A 105 -13.56 -2.26 3.27
C GLU A 105 -13.24 -3.73 3.58
N LEU A 106 -11.96 -4.10 3.50
CA LEU A 106 -11.52 -5.49 3.74
C LEU A 106 -11.61 -5.88 5.22
N GLU A 107 -11.18 -4.99 6.12
CA GLU A 107 -11.11 -5.25 7.57
C GLU A 107 -11.57 -3.99 8.35
N PRO A 108 -12.89 -3.73 8.43
CA PRO A 108 -13.43 -2.50 8.99
C PRO A 108 -13.16 -2.30 10.48
N GLU A 109 -12.83 -3.37 11.21
CA GLU A 109 -12.53 -3.32 12.65
C GLU A 109 -11.05 -3.03 12.94
N LYS A 110 -10.16 -3.12 11.93
CA LYS A 110 -8.73 -2.84 12.11
C LYS A 110 -8.42 -1.36 11.90
N ILE A 111 -7.51 -0.82 12.70
CA ILE A 111 -7.32 0.63 12.83
C ILE A 111 -6.60 1.26 11.63
N GLU A 112 -5.70 0.52 10.98
CA GLU A 112 -4.72 1.06 10.05
C GLU A 112 -5.37 1.66 8.81
N GLY A 113 -6.42 1.02 8.28
CA GLY A 113 -7.20 1.55 7.16
C GLY A 113 -7.87 2.89 7.51
N HIS A 114 -8.50 3.00 8.68
CA HIS A 114 -9.13 4.25 9.13
C HIS A 114 -8.09 5.35 9.38
N TYR A 115 -7.00 4.98 10.04
CA TYR A 115 -5.92 5.87 10.40
C TYR A 115 -5.28 6.49 9.15
N TYR A 116 -4.82 5.65 8.22
CA TYR A 116 -4.16 6.14 7.01
C TYR A 116 -5.12 6.81 6.02
N PHE A 117 -6.43 6.49 6.06
CA PHE A 117 -7.42 7.26 5.30
C PHE A 117 -7.51 8.70 5.83
N GLY A 118 -7.62 8.87 7.15
CA GLY A 118 -7.70 10.18 7.78
C GLY A 118 -6.44 11.02 7.54
N LEU A 119 -5.27 10.43 7.72
CA LEU A 119 -4.00 11.11 7.44
C LEU A 119 -3.87 11.49 5.96
N SER A 120 -4.18 10.57 5.04
CA SER A 120 -4.09 10.85 3.60
C SER A 120 -5.09 11.91 3.15
N ALA A 121 -6.28 11.98 3.77
CA ALA A 121 -7.25 13.05 3.53
C ALA A 121 -6.70 14.41 3.99
N GLY A 122 -6.04 14.46 5.15
CA GLY A 122 -5.34 15.66 5.62
C GLY A 122 -4.24 16.10 4.64
N THR A 123 -3.39 15.16 4.22
CA THR A 123 -2.35 15.41 3.22
C THR A 123 -2.93 15.90 1.88
N TYR A 124 -4.03 15.31 1.41
CA TYR A 124 -4.70 15.79 0.20
C TYR A 124 -5.18 17.24 0.37
N SER A 125 -5.80 17.55 1.52
CA SER A 125 -6.23 18.90 1.86
C SER A 125 -5.07 19.89 1.86
N ASP A 126 -3.90 19.49 2.36
CA ASP A 126 -2.69 20.33 2.34
C ASP A 126 -2.26 20.68 0.91
N GLY A 127 -2.35 19.72 -0.01
CA GLY A 127 -1.98 19.94 -1.42
C GLY A 127 -2.95 20.83 -2.21
N VAL A 128 -4.23 20.83 -1.84
CA VAL A 128 -5.26 21.65 -2.53
C VAL A 128 -5.59 22.97 -1.80
N SER A 129 -5.05 23.18 -0.60
CA SER A 129 -5.33 24.37 0.20
C SER A 129 -4.60 25.60 -0.33
N ILE A 130 -5.31 26.74 -0.29
CA ILE A 130 -4.74 28.07 -0.55
C ILE A 130 -4.11 28.70 0.70
N LEU A 131 -4.37 28.14 1.89
CA LEU A 131 -4.04 28.73 3.19
C LEU A 131 -2.74 28.20 3.79
N LYS A 132 -2.14 27.18 3.16
CA LYS A 132 -0.90 26.56 3.61
C LYS A 132 0.31 27.18 2.93
#